data_AF-A0A950LKU7-F1
#
_entry.id   AF-A0A950LKU7-F1
#
_cell.length_a   1.000
_cell.length_b   1.000
_cell.length_c   1.000
_cell.angle_alpha   90.00
_cell.angle_beta   90.00
_cell.angle_gamma   90.00
#
_symmetry.space_group_name_H-M   'P 1'
#
loop_
_entity.id
_entity.type
_entity.pdbx_description
1 polymer ?
#
loop_
_entity_poly.entity_id
_entity_poly.type
_entity_poly.pdbx_seq_one_letter_code
_entity_poly.pdbx_strand_id
1 'polypeptide(L)'
;MSIAVQVAQHLPYLRRFARALTGSQTEGDDQVVRLLEALLADSSLLATELPTKPALYRVFMRTRHDALRRAKRREEGGKLSLADDRLSRLTPLSREAFLLTTVEEF
;
A
#
# COMPACT_ATOMS: atom_id res chain seq x y z
N MET A 1 -21.53 -1.98 12.89
CA MET A 1 -21.26 -2.70 11.62
C MET A 1 -20.04 -3.58 11.83
N SER A 2 -19.95 -4.71 11.11
CA SER A 2 -18.73 -5.54 11.11
C SER A 2 -17.58 -4.79 10.44
N ILE A 3 -16.35 -4.98 10.95
CA ILE A 3 -15.11 -4.44 10.36
C ILE A 3 -15.01 -4.80 8.87
N ALA A 4 -15.37 -6.04 8.50
CA ALA A 4 -15.33 -6.49 7.11
C ALA A 4 -16.21 -5.62 6.18
N VAL A 5 -17.39 -5.20 6.65
CA VAL A 5 -18.30 -4.34 5.87
C VAL A 5 -17.70 -2.94 5.71
N GLN A 6 -17.10 -2.39 6.76
CA GLN A 6 -16.44 -1.09 6.71
C GLN A 6 -15.22 -1.10 5.79
N VAL A 7 -14.43 -2.18 5.80
CA VAL A 7 -13.30 -2.36 4.87
C VAL A 7 -13.80 -2.46 3.44
N ALA A 8 -14.82 -3.28 3.18
CA ALA A 8 -15.38 -3.47 1.84
C ALA A 8 -15.85 -2.16 1.19
N GLN A 9 -16.45 -1.25 1.99
CA GLN A 9 -16.88 0.08 1.51
C GLN A 9 -15.72 0.94 1.00
N HIS A 10 -14.50 0.74 1.51
CA HIS A 10 -13.33 1.55 1.14
C HIS A 10 -12.41 0.89 0.10
N LEU A 11 -12.59 -0.40 -0.19
CA LEU A 11 -11.75 -1.14 -1.13
C LEU A 11 -11.67 -0.56 -2.56
N PRO A 12 -12.76 -0.05 -3.17
CA PRO A 12 -12.68 0.53 -4.52
C PRO A 12 -11.70 1.70 -4.60
N TYR A 13 -11.72 2.59 -3.60
CA TYR A 13 -10.82 3.74 -3.50
C TYR A 13 -9.38 3.30 -3.26
N LEU A 14 -9.18 2.33 -2.36
CA LEU A 14 -7.85 1.81 -2.07
C LEU A 14 -7.22 1.14 -3.31
N ARG A 15 -7.99 0.40 -4.10
CA ARG A 15 -7.53 -0.18 -5.38
C ARG A 15 -7.16 0.91 -6.38
N ARG A 16 -7.98 1.96 -6.53
CA ARG A 16 -7.67 3.11 -7.39
C ARG A 16 -6.34 3.75 -6.98
N PHE A 17 -6.17 4.01 -5.68
CA PHE A 17 -4.93 4.56 -5.13
C PHE A 17 -3.73 3.65 -5.38
N ALA A 18 -3.84 2.35 -5.10
CA ALA A 18 -2.76 1.37 -5.32
C ALA A 18 -2.33 1.31 -6.79
N ARG A 19 -3.28 1.38 -7.72
CA ARG A 19 -3.01 1.44 -9.17
C ARG A 19 -2.36 2.76 -9.57
N ALA A 20 -2.83 3.88 -9.05
CA ALA A 20 -2.24 5.19 -9.29
C ALA A 20 -0.81 5.27 -8.73
N LEU A 21 -0.50 4.52 -7.67
CA LEU A 21 0.82 4.47 -7.04
C LEU A 21 1.79 3.56 -7.80
N THR A 22 1.35 2.39 -8.23
CA THR A 22 2.18 1.39 -8.94
C THR A 22 2.26 1.63 -10.45
N GLY A 23 1.25 2.29 -11.04
CA GLY A 23 1.10 2.38 -12.50
C GLY A 23 0.64 1.07 -13.16
N SER A 24 0.31 0.04 -12.38
CA SER A 24 -0.07 -1.28 -12.87
C SER A 24 -1.32 -1.78 -12.16
N GLN A 25 -2.28 -2.30 -12.93
CA GLN A 25 -3.48 -2.90 -12.36
C GLN A 25 -3.16 -4.13 -11.52
N THR A 26 -2.37 -5.05 -12.08
CA THR A 26 -2.00 -6.30 -11.44
C THR A 26 -1.21 -6.04 -10.15
N GLU A 27 -0.17 -5.21 -10.22
CA GLU A 27 0.67 -4.94 -9.04
C GLU A 27 -0.10 -4.20 -7.94
N GLY A 28 -0.95 -3.24 -8.30
CA GLY A 28 -1.80 -2.53 -7.35
C GLY A 28 -2.79 -3.47 -6.66
N ASP A 29 -3.46 -4.33 -7.43
CA ASP A 29 -4.43 -5.29 -6.88
C ASP A 29 -3.72 -6.34 -5.98
N ASP A 30 -2.53 -6.83 -6.35
CA ASP A 30 -1.73 -7.74 -5.52
C ASP A 30 -1.33 -7.12 -4.17
N GLN A 31 -0.99 -5.83 -4.15
CA GLN A 31 -0.68 -5.12 -2.90
C GLN A 31 -1.91 -4.99 -2.00
N VAL A 32 -3.10 -4.82 -2.58
CA VAL A 32 -4.37 -4.78 -1.81
C VAL A 32 -4.70 -6.17 -1.26
N VAL A 33 -4.47 -7.24 -2.01
CA VAL A 33 -4.65 -8.62 -1.51
C VAL A 33 -3.74 -8.88 -0.32
N ARG A 34 -2.45 -8.54 -0.41
CA ARG A 34 -1.50 -8.70 0.71
C ARG A 34 -1.90 -7.91 1.96
N LEU A 35 -2.49 -6.73 1.78
CA LEU A 35 -3.06 -5.97 2.89
C LEU A 35 -4.21 -6.76 3.55
N LEU A 36 -5.14 -7.29 2.76
CA LEU A 36 -6.27 -8.05 3.28
C LEU A 36 -5.83 -9.32 4.01
N GLU A 37 -4.83 -10.03 3.47
CA GLU A 37 -4.19 -11.16 4.15
C GLU A 37 -3.59 -10.76 5.49
N ALA A 38 -2.89 -9.62 5.56
CA ALA A 38 -2.34 -9.10 6.80
C ALA A 38 -3.43 -8.74 7.82
N LEU A 39 -4.55 -8.17 7.37
CA LEU A 39 -5.70 -7.84 8.23
C LEU A 39 -6.47 -9.08 8.70
N LEU A 40 -6.49 -10.14 7.90
CA LEU A 40 -7.05 -11.44 8.30
C LEU A 40 -6.16 -12.12 9.34
N ALA A 41 -4.84 -12.01 9.22
CA ALA A 41 -3.90 -12.54 10.19
C ALA A 41 -3.92 -11.75 11.51
N ASP A 42 -4.07 -10.43 11.44
CA ASP A 42 -4.17 -9.56 12.60
C ASP A 42 -5.08 -8.34 12.33
N SER A 43 -6.31 -8.41 12.83
CA SER A 43 -7.27 -7.31 12.69
C SER A 43 -6.96 -6.12 13.57
N SER A 44 -6.09 -6.26 14.60
CA SER A 44 -5.72 -5.16 15.50
C SER A 44 -4.87 -4.09 14.81
N LEU A 45 -4.34 -4.39 13.61
CA LEU A 45 -3.62 -3.44 12.78
C LEU A 45 -4.48 -2.22 12.38
N LEU A 46 -5.81 -2.39 12.31
CA LEU A 46 -6.75 -1.28 12.19
C LEU A 46 -6.91 -0.62 13.55
N ALA A 47 -6.16 0.45 13.80
CA ALA A 47 -6.28 1.18 15.05
C ALA A 47 -7.68 1.77 15.23
N THR A 48 -8.25 1.54 16.40
CA THR A 48 -9.61 1.97 16.77
C THR A 48 -9.75 3.49 16.92
N GLU A 49 -8.63 4.20 17.03
CA GLU A 49 -8.59 5.67 17.23
C GLU A 49 -8.78 6.47 15.94
N LEU A 50 -8.63 5.84 14.76
CA LEU A 50 -8.79 6.48 13.46
C LEU A 50 -10.06 5.99 12.77
N PRO A 51 -10.72 6.83 11.96
CA PRO A 51 -11.75 6.35 11.04
C PRO A 51 -11.21 5.26 10.11
N THR A 52 -12.07 4.34 9.66
CA THR A 52 -11.65 3.14 8.89
C THR A 52 -10.84 3.48 7.63
N LYS A 53 -11.22 4.54 6.89
CA LYS A 53 -10.53 4.98 5.67
C LYS A 53 -9.04 5.32 5.95
N PRO A 54 -8.68 6.33 6.77
CA PRO A 54 -7.27 6.64 7.04
C PRO A 54 -6.52 5.47 7.72
N ALA A 55 -7.18 4.68 8.57
CA ALA A 55 -6.56 3.49 9.16
C ALA A 55 -6.12 2.48 8.07
N LEU A 56 -6.97 2.21 7.08
CA LEU A 56 -6.64 1.32 5.96
C LEU A 56 -5.46 1.82 5.13
N TYR A 57 -5.41 3.11 4.78
CA TYR A 57 -4.31 3.67 3.98
C TYR A 57 -3.00 3.65 4.74
N ARG A 58 -3.04 3.87 6.06
CA ARG A 58 -1.85 3.75 6.93
C ARG A 58 -1.31 2.32 6.95
N VAL A 59 -2.18 1.33 7.15
CA VAL A 59 -1.75 -0.08 7.15
C VAL A 59 -1.25 -0.48 5.76
N PHE A 60 -1.92 -0.06 4.70
CA PHE A 60 -1.50 -0.29 3.31
C PHE A 60 -0.09 0.24 3.03
N MET A 61 0.18 1.51 3.35
CA MET A 61 1.50 2.12 3.16
C MET A 61 2.57 1.41 3.99
N ARG A 62 2.29 1.08 5.26
CA ARG A 62 3.23 0.32 6.10
C ARG A 62 3.58 -1.04 5.50
N THR A 63 2.58 -1.83 5.12
CA THR A 63 2.77 -3.16 4.51
C THR A 63 3.56 -3.08 3.21
N ARG A 64 3.28 -2.07 2.36
CA ARG A 64 4.03 -1.81 1.13
C ARG A 64 5.49 -1.46 1.44
N HIS A 65 5.74 -0.50 2.33
CA HIS A 65 7.09 -0.06 2.68
C HIS A 65 7.91 -1.21 3.28
N ASP A 66 7.30 -2.06 4.12
CA ASP A 66 7.96 -3.25 4.66
C ASP A 66 8.28 -4.28 3.57
N ALA A 67 7.39 -4.46 2.58
CA ALA A 67 7.65 -5.31 1.43
C ALA A 67 8.81 -4.78 0.57
N LEU A 68 8.84 -3.48 0.28
CA LEU A 68 9.93 -2.82 -0.46
C LEU A 68 11.27 -2.94 0.28
N ARG A 69 11.28 -2.70 1.60
CA ARG A 69 12.49 -2.89 2.43
C ARG A 69 12.98 -4.34 2.42
N ARG A 70 12.07 -5.32 2.42
CA ARG A 70 12.43 -6.75 2.31
C ARG A 70 12.99 -7.09 0.94
N ALA A 71 12.40 -6.57 -0.14
CA ALA A 71 12.90 -6.76 -1.50
C ALA A 71 14.33 -6.19 -1.63
N LYS A 72 14.53 -4.94 -1.22
CA LYS A 72 15.85 -4.29 -1.21
C LYS A 72 16.92 -5.09 -0.46
N ARG A 73 16.59 -5.62 0.73
CA ARG A 73 17.53 -6.46 1.51
C ARG A 73 17.88 -7.79 0.82
N ARG A 74 16.95 -8.40 0.08
CA ARG A 74 17.22 -9.62 -0.70
C ARG A 74 18.12 -9.30 -1.89
N GLU A 75 17.88 -8.16 -2.51
CA GLU A 75 18.63 -7.66 -3.66
C GLU A 75 20.05 -7.22 -3.27
N GLU A 76 20.29 -6.70 -2.06
CA GLU A 76 21.65 -6.42 -1.57
C GLU A 76 22.56 -7.68 -1.51
N GLY A 77 21.97 -8.88 -1.60
CA GLY A 77 22.68 -10.16 -1.77
C GLY A 77 22.98 -10.57 -3.23
N GLY A 78 22.59 -9.77 -4.24
CA GLY A 78 22.80 -10.02 -5.67
C GLY A 78 22.98 -8.74 -6.50
N LYS A 79 23.63 -8.79 -7.66
CA LYS A 79 23.82 -7.58 -8.48
C LYS A 79 22.48 -7.11 -9.08
N LEU A 80 21.98 -5.97 -8.63
CA LEU A 80 20.82 -5.29 -9.23
C LEU A 80 21.12 -4.79 -10.65
N SER A 81 20.12 -4.89 -11.53
CA SER A 81 20.12 -4.14 -12.79
C SER A 81 19.99 -2.64 -12.49
N LEU A 82 20.72 -1.80 -13.22
CA LEU A 82 20.61 -0.33 -13.14
C LEU A 82 19.18 0.17 -13.38
N ALA A 83 18.35 -0.60 -14.09
CA ALA A 83 16.94 -0.29 -14.29
C ALA A 83 16.15 -0.43 -12.99
N ASP A 84 16.37 -1.50 -12.22
CA ASP A 84 15.67 -1.77 -10.96
C ASP A 84 16.06 -0.78 -9.86
N ASP A 85 17.34 -0.39 -9.79
CA ASP A 85 17.80 0.66 -8.86
C ASP A 85 17.15 2.02 -9.19
N ARG A 86 16.97 2.35 -10.48
CA ARG A 86 16.26 3.57 -10.89
C ARG A 86 14.76 3.48 -10.61
N LEU A 87 14.12 2.33 -10.86
CA LEU A 87 12.71 2.09 -10.56
C LEU A 87 12.41 2.15 -9.06
N SER A 88 13.33 1.69 -8.21
CA SER A 88 13.21 1.80 -6.74
C SER A 88 13.14 3.25 -6.26
N ARG A 89 13.66 4.20 -7.04
CA ARG A 89 13.63 5.65 -6.77
C ARG A 89 12.36 6.34 -7.32
N LEU A 90 11.53 5.64 -8.10
CA LEU A 90 10.41 6.23 -8.86
C LEU A 90 9.08 6.36 -8.11
N THR A 91 8.97 5.91 -6.86
CA THR A 91 7.86 6.36 -5.99
C THR A 91 8.41 7.30 -4.92
N PRO A 92 8.76 8.55 -5.27
CA PRO A 92 9.14 9.52 -4.26
C PRO A 92 7.98 9.68 -3.28
N LEU A 93 8.29 9.88 -1.99
CA LEU A 93 7.29 10.19 -0.94
C LEU A 93 6.35 11.33 -1.37
N SER A 94 6.84 12.25 -2.21
CA SER A 94 6.06 13.30 -2.86
C SER A 94 4.87 12.78 -3.68
N ARG A 95 5.03 11.66 -4.40
CA ARG A 95 3.94 11.03 -5.17
C ARG A 95 2.89 10.40 -4.24
N GLU A 96 3.32 9.73 -3.18
CA GLU A 96 2.41 9.18 -2.16
C GLU A 96 1.58 10.30 -1.54
N ALA A 97 2.23 11.37 -1.07
CA ALA A 97 1.57 12.54 -0.51
C ALA A 97 0.63 13.22 -1.52
N PHE A 98 1.08 13.43 -2.75
CA PHE A 98 0.27 14.04 -3.81
C PHE A 98 -0.97 13.20 -4.12
N LEU A 99 -0.86 11.88 -4.24
CA LEU A 99 -2.01 11.02 -4.52
C LEU A 99 -2.99 10.97 -3.33
N LEU A 100 -2.47 10.97 -2.10
CA LEU A 100 -3.32 11.02 -0.90
C LEU A 100 -4.15 12.31 -0.85
N THR A 101 -3.56 13.46 -1.18
CA THR A 101 -4.28 14.74 -1.13
C THR A 101 -5.17 14.98 -2.36
N THR A 102 -4.68 14.67 -3.57
CA THR A 102 -5.38 15.05 -4.82
C THR A 102 -6.39 14.02 -5.31
N VAL A 103 -6.16 12.72 -5.08
CA VAL A 103 -7.05 11.65 -5.57
C VAL A 103 -7.96 11.15 -4.47
N GLU A 104 -7.41 11.03 -3.27
CA GLU A 104 -8.11 10.43 -2.13
C GLU A 104 -8.74 11.47 -1.20
N GLU A 105 -8.45 12.76 -1.43
CA GLU A 105 -9.04 13.92 -0.73
C GLU A 105 -8.92 13.79 0.80
N PHE A 106 -7.74 13.36 1.26
CA PHE A 106 -7.37 13.37 2.68
C PHE A 106 -6.94 14.74 3.16
#